data_AF-A0A5Q0GWP5-F1
#
_entry.id   AF-A0A5Q0GWP5-F1
#
_cell.length_a   1.000
_cell.length_b   1.000
_cell.length_c   1.000
_cell.angle_alpha   90.00
_cell.angle_beta   90.00
_cell.angle_gamma   90.00
#
_symmetry.space_group_name_H-M   'P 1'
#
loop_
_entity.id
_entity.type
_entity.pdbx_description
1 polymer ?
#
loop_
_entity_poly.entity_id
_entity_poly.type
_entity_poly.pdbx_seq_one_letter_code
_entity_poly.pdbx_strand_id
1 'polypeptide(L)'
;MTATAEPSAAAPELDTAGLLAAYRRDFTPAAKAFVEGGISARELRERWLPYFRGPFLDYELSVQAAWRAAHGPDRGIEPGPPDADPAHAEQLRHFPVTISHNNLERLVDVLAVELGDRTAADTVTPERVLDLAHVVDALDRLMHSLVLTP
;
A
#
# COMPACT_ATOMS: atom_id res chain seq x y z
N MET A 1 -11.31 34.04 -27.16
CA MET A 1 -11.13 33.87 -25.70
C MET A 1 -9.96 32.92 -25.51
N THR A 2 -8.78 33.47 -25.21
CA THR A 2 -7.58 32.69 -24.90
C THR A 2 -7.74 32.17 -23.47
N ALA A 3 -7.98 30.87 -23.33
CA ALA A 3 -7.96 30.22 -22.03
C ALA A 3 -6.52 30.28 -21.50
N THR A 4 -6.31 31.06 -20.44
CA THR A 4 -5.06 31.09 -19.70
C THR A 4 -4.91 29.73 -19.02
N ALA A 5 -3.94 28.92 -19.46
CA ALA A 5 -3.57 27.72 -18.75
C ALA A 5 -3.06 28.15 -17.37
N GLU A 6 -3.82 27.80 -16.32
CA GLU A 6 -3.35 27.97 -14.95
C GLU A 6 -2.05 27.16 -14.77
N PRO A 7 -1.06 27.71 -14.05
CA PRO A 7 0.16 26.96 -13.77
C PRO A 7 -0.21 25.68 -13.04
N SER A 8 0.07 24.54 -13.68
CA SER A 8 -0.08 23.22 -13.05
C SER A 8 0.71 23.23 -11.75
N ALA A 9 0.02 23.09 -10.62
CA ALA A 9 0.67 22.99 -9.32
C ALA A 9 1.67 21.82 -9.37
N ALA A 10 2.88 22.04 -8.88
CA ALA A 10 3.89 20.98 -8.82
C ALA A 10 3.31 19.74 -8.13
N ALA A 11 3.56 18.56 -8.70
CA ALA A 11 3.09 17.32 -8.13
C ALA A 11 3.59 17.19 -6.67
N PRO A 12 2.76 16.74 -5.73
CA PRO A 12 3.19 16.53 -4.35
C PRO A 12 4.31 15.48 -4.31
N GLU A 13 5.34 15.77 -3.52
CA GLU A 13 6.46 14.85 -3.30
C GLU A 13 5.98 13.61 -2.53
N LEU A 14 6.33 12.42 -3.01
CA LEU A 14 5.86 11.15 -2.46
C LEU A 14 6.85 10.63 -1.42
N ASP A 15 6.52 10.78 -0.13
CA ASP A 15 7.35 10.32 0.99
C ASP A 15 7.28 8.80 1.21
N THR A 16 7.91 8.04 0.31
CA THR A 16 7.98 6.58 0.42
C THR A 16 8.89 6.13 1.58
N ALA A 17 9.86 6.96 1.97
CA ALA A 17 10.76 6.67 3.09
C ALA A 17 10.01 6.72 4.44
N GLY A 18 9.19 7.75 4.65
CA GLY A 18 8.31 7.88 5.80
C GLY A 18 7.28 6.77 5.86
N LEU A 19 6.67 6.41 4.72
CA LEU A 19 5.74 5.28 4.63
C LEU A 19 6.41 3.96 5.04
N LEU A 20 7.58 3.64 4.47
CA LEU A 20 8.34 2.43 4.78
C LEU A 20 8.74 2.37 6.26
N ALA A 21 9.17 3.50 6.82
CA ALA A 21 9.53 3.59 8.23
C ALA A 21 8.33 3.32 9.14
N ALA A 22 7.15 3.88 8.82
CA ALA A 22 5.92 3.62 9.54
C ALA A 22 5.49 2.16 9.42
N TYR A 23 5.53 1.58 8.21
CA TYR A 23 5.19 0.19 7.95
C TYR A 23 6.02 -0.79 8.80
N ARG A 24 7.35 -0.61 8.78
CA ARG A 24 8.31 -1.43 9.54
C ARG A 24 8.16 -1.30 11.04
N ARG A 25 7.79 -0.11 11.52
CA ARG A 25 7.60 0.16 12.94
C ARG A 25 6.28 -0.41 13.45
N ASP A 26 5.19 -0.17 12.72
CA ASP A 26 3.84 -0.33 13.24
C ASP A 26 3.21 -1.68 12.85
N PHE A 27 3.44 -2.17 11.64
CA PHE A 27 2.79 -3.38 11.14
C PHE A 27 3.68 -4.62 11.06
N THR A 28 4.90 -4.51 10.53
CA THR A 28 5.79 -5.68 10.36
C THR A 28 5.97 -6.52 11.64
N PRO A 29 6.13 -5.93 12.84
CA PRO A 29 6.22 -6.71 14.07
C PRO A 29 4.93 -7.45 14.41
N ALA A 30 3.76 -6.84 14.16
CA ALA A 30 2.46 -7.47 14.38
C ALA A 30 2.22 -8.63 13.40
N ALA A 31 2.54 -8.43 12.11
CA ALA A 31 2.47 -9.49 11.11
C ALA A 31 3.34 -10.69 11.48
N LYS A 32 4.58 -10.43 11.91
CA LYS A 32 5.48 -11.48 12.42
C LYS A 32 4.88 -12.20 13.62
N ALA A 33 4.42 -11.46 14.63
CA ALA A 33 3.83 -12.05 15.83
C ALA A 33 2.61 -12.91 15.50
N PHE A 34 1.79 -12.52 14.53
CA PHE A 34 0.64 -13.32 14.10
C PHE A 34 1.08 -14.63 13.41
N VAL A 35 2.02 -14.55 12.47
CA VAL A 35 2.58 -15.73 11.77
C VAL A 35 3.21 -16.72 12.75
N GLU A 36 3.86 -16.22 13.80
CA GLU A 36 4.45 -17.03 14.88
C GLU A 36 3.41 -17.54 15.90
N GLY A 37 2.13 -17.20 15.74
CA GLY A 37 1.04 -17.60 16.64
C GLY A 37 0.99 -16.85 17.98
N GLY A 38 1.71 -15.73 18.10
CA GLY A 38 1.79 -14.91 19.30
C GLY A 38 0.63 -13.92 19.51
N ILE A 39 -0.13 -13.60 18.46
CA ILE A 39 -1.33 -12.75 18.53
C ILE A 39 -2.48 -13.32 17.72
N SER A 40 -3.70 -12.87 18.01
CA SER A 40 -4.90 -13.24 17.26
C SER A 40 -5.04 -12.49 15.93
N ALA A 41 -5.88 -12.99 15.02
CA ALA A 41 -6.18 -12.27 13.78
C ALA A 41 -6.92 -10.94 14.04
N ARG A 42 -7.75 -10.86 15.08
CA ARG A 42 -8.36 -9.60 15.52
C ARG A 42 -7.30 -8.60 15.96
N GLU A 43 -6.35 -9.01 16.79
CA GLU A 43 -5.27 -8.12 17.23
C GLU A 43 -4.40 -7.68 16.04
N LEU A 44 -4.09 -8.57 15.09
CA LEU A 44 -3.40 -8.19 13.85
C LEU A 44 -4.15 -7.06 13.12
N ARG A 45 -5.48 -7.18 12.97
CA ARG A 45 -6.32 -6.15 12.35
C ARG A 45 -6.30 -4.84 13.13
N GLU A 46 -6.39 -4.89 14.45
CA GLU A 46 -6.33 -3.71 15.31
C GLU A 46 -4.99 -2.97 15.20
N ARG A 47 -3.88 -3.69 14.98
CA ARG A 47 -2.55 -3.11 14.74
C ARG A 47 -2.41 -2.54 13.33
N TRP A 48 -3.02 -3.19 12.34
CA TRP A 48 -2.95 -2.78 10.93
C TRP A 48 -3.77 -1.53 10.62
N LEU A 49 -5.01 -1.44 11.13
CA LEU A 49 -5.96 -0.39 10.76
C LEU A 49 -5.45 1.03 11.00
N PRO A 50 -4.79 1.36 12.13
CA PRO A 50 -4.24 2.71 12.35
C PRO A 50 -3.19 3.10 11.31
N TYR A 51 -2.33 2.16 10.91
CA TYR A 51 -1.35 2.39 9.85
C TYR A 51 -2.05 2.57 8.48
N PHE A 52 -2.98 1.66 8.16
CA PHE A 52 -3.67 1.67 6.87
C PHE A 52 -4.52 2.92 6.66
N ARG A 53 -5.26 3.36 7.69
CA ARG A 53 -6.13 4.55 7.63
C ARG A 53 -5.41 5.86 7.95
N GLY A 54 -4.15 5.82 8.35
CA GLY A 54 -3.32 6.98 8.63
C GLY A 54 -2.22 7.12 7.58
N PRO A 55 -0.95 6.78 7.91
CA PRO A 55 0.19 6.95 7.01
C PRO A 55 -0.01 6.45 5.58
N PHE A 56 -0.62 5.27 5.40
CA PHE A 56 -0.86 4.74 4.06
C PHE A 56 -1.94 5.52 3.31
N LEU A 57 -3.05 5.89 3.96
CA LEU A 57 -4.12 6.66 3.31
C LEU A 57 -3.61 8.02 2.83
N ASP A 58 -2.81 8.71 3.65
CA ASP A 58 -2.19 9.99 3.26
C ASP A 58 -1.28 9.83 2.04
N TYR A 59 -0.50 8.76 2.00
CA TYR A 59 0.35 8.41 0.86
C TYR A 59 -0.48 8.09 -0.39
N GLU A 60 -1.51 7.26 -0.29
CA GLU A 60 -2.40 6.90 -1.40
C GLU A 60 -3.09 8.14 -1.99
N LEU A 61 -3.58 9.04 -1.13
CA LEU A 61 -4.17 10.30 -1.57
C LEU A 61 -3.14 11.19 -2.29
N SER A 62 -1.88 11.18 -1.85
CA SER A 62 -0.79 11.91 -2.51
C SER A 62 -0.44 11.32 -3.87
N VAL A 63 -0.40 9.99 -4.00
CA VAL A 63 -0.23 9.30 -5.30
C VAL A 63 -1.37 9.65 -6.25
N GLN A 64 -2.62 9.62 -5.76
CA GLN A 64 -3.79 10.00 -6.57
C GLN A 64 -3.76 11.48 -6.96
N ALA A 65 -3.33 12.37 -6.06
CA ALA A 65 -3.20 13.79 -6.33
C ALA A 65 -2.12 14.06 -7.40
N ALA A 66 -0.95 13.42 -7.28
CA ALA A 66 0.10 13.48 -8.29
C ALA A 66 -0.37 12.95 -9.64
N TRP A 67 -1.12 11.85 -9.66
CA TRP A 67 -1.75 11.32 -10.87
C TRP A 67 -2.72 12.32 -11.50
N ARG A 68 -3.66 12.86 -10.73
CA ARG A 68 -4.66 13.83 -11.22
C ARG A 68 -4.01 15.13 -11.71
N ALA A 69 -2.98 15.62 -11.03
CA ALA A 69 -2.23 16.80 -11.46
C ALA A 69 -1.56 16.58 -12.83
N ALA A 70 -1.09 15.36 -13.09
CA ALA A 70 -0.51 15.00 -14.38
C ALA A 70 -1.55 14.71 -15.49
N HIS A 71 -2.76 14.24 -15.16
CA HIS A 71 -3.70 13.65 -16.15
C HIS A 71 -5.08 14.35 -16.25
N GLY A 72 -5.39 15.28 -15.34
CA GLY A 72 -6.72 15.88 -15.21
C GLY A 72 -7.74 14.97 -14.50
N PRO A 73 -8.87 15.52 -14.03
CA PRO A 73 -9.85 14.79 -13.21
C PRO A 73 -10.70 13.76 -13.98
N ASP A 74 -10.73 13.84 -15.31
CA ASP A 74 -11.73 13.14 -16.15
C ASP A 74 -11.19 11.95 -16.95
N ARG A 75 -9.87 11.70 -16.94
CA ARG A 75 -9.30 10.52 -17.60
C ARG A 75 -9.15 9.39 -16.59
N GLY A 76 -10.03 8.39 -16.69
CA GLY A 76 -9.83 7.11 -16.05
C GLY A 76 -8.48 6.50 -16.46
N ILE A 77 -7.99 5.52 -15.69
CA ILE A 77 -6.77 4.77 -16.04
C ILE A 77 -6.97 4.20 -17.45
N GLU A 78 -6.21 4.70 -18.44
CA GLU A 78 -6.29 4.17 -19.80
C GLU A 78 -5.87 2.69 -19.80
N PRO A 79 -6.67 1.77 -20.36
CA PRO A 79 -6.25 0.39 -20.53
C PRO A 79 -5.26 0.33 -21.71
N GLY A 80 -3.97 0.13 -21.42
CA GLY A 80 -2.92 0.02 -22.44
C GLY A 80 -1.62 -0.62 -21.93
N PRO A 81 -0.74 -1.12 -22.83
CA PRO A 81 0.55 -1.72 -22.48
C PRO A 81 1.55 -0.69 -21.88
N PRO A 82 2.67 -1.13 -21.26
CA PRO A 82 3.54 -0.32 -20.42
C PRO A 82 4.48 0.63 -21.17
N ASP A 83 4.11 1.07 -22.38
CA ASP A 83 4.72 2.26 -22.98
C ASP A 83 4.09 3.49 -22.30
N ALA A 84 4.22 3.53 -20.98
CA ALA A 84 3.85 4.68 -20.20
C ALA A 84 4.58 5.89 -20.77
N ASP A 85 3.85 6.98 -21.01
CA ASP A 85 4.47 8.26 -21.34
C ASP A 85 5.59 8.50 -20.32
N PRO A 86 6.85 8.77 -20.76
CA PRO A 86 7.95 9.07 -19.86
C PRO A 86 7.64 10.16 -18.83
N ALA A 87 6.69 11.05 -19.14
CA ALA A 87 6.18 12.05 -18.22
C ALA A 87 5.46 11.48 -16.97
N HIS A 88 5.13 10.18 -16.96
CA HIS A 88 4.33 9.52 -15.92
C HIS A 88 5.04 8.33 -15.26
N ALA A 89 6.28 8.06 -15.70
CA ALA A 89 7.06 6.92 -15.23
C ALA A 89 7.27 6.95 -13.70
N GLU A 90 7.36 8.13 -13.09
CA GLU A 90 7.54 8.28 -11.65
C GLU A 90 6.30 7.84 -10.87
N GLN A 91 5.12 8.41 -11.16
CA GLN A 91 3.89 8.10 -10.43
C GLN A 91 3.47 6.63 -10.59
N LEU A 92 3.65 6.06 -11.78
CA LEU A 92 3.34 4.66 -12.07
C LEU A 92 4.16 3.68 -11.22
N ARG A 93 5.36 4.07 -10.77
CA ARG A 93 6.19 3.23 -9.87
C ARG A 93 5.57 3.07 -8.48
N HIS A 94 4.67 3.96 -8.08
CA HIS A 94 4.01 3.95 -6.77
C HIS A 94 2.66 3.21 -6.76
N PHE A 95 2.05 2.95 -7.92
CA PHE A 95 0.80 2.17 -7.98
C PHE A 95 0.94 0.74 -7.46
N PRO A 96 2.02 0.00 -7.74
CA PRO A 96 2.25 -1.30 -7.12
C PRO A 96 2.23 -1.26 -5.58
N VAL A 97 2.72 -0.18 -4.95
CA VAL A 97 2.66 0.00 -3.49
C VAL A 97 1.22 0.14 -3.02
N THR A 98 0.45 0.98 -3.70
CA THR A 98 -0.96 1.24 -3.39
C THR A 98 -1.82 -0.03 -3.54
N ILE A 99 -1.64 -0.76 -4.65
CA ILE A 99 -2.35 -2.02 -4.92
C ILE A 99 -2.00 -3.07 -3.86
N SER A 100 -0.72 -3.20 -3.52
CA SER A 100 -0.26 -4.19 -2.54
C SER A 100 -0.82 -3.94 -1.14
N HIS A 101 -0.85 -2.68 -0.68
CA HIS A 101 -1.48 -2.32 0.60
C HIS A 101 -2.98 -2.63 0.62
N ASN A 102 -3.70 -2.28 -0.45
CA ASN A 102 -5.13 -2.57 -0.54
C ASN A 102 -5.42 -4.09 -0.55
N ASN A 103 -4.57 -4.89 -1.21
CA ASN A 103 -4.68 -6.35 -1.18
C ASN A 103 -4.34 -6.92 0.20
N LEU A 104 -3.35 -6.34 0.88
CA LEU A 104 -2.98 -6.72 2.24
C LEU A 104 -4.11 -6.42 3.24
N GLU A 105 -4.79 -5.28 3.14
CA GLU A 105 -6.00 -5.00 3.96
C GLU A 105 -7.07 -6.07 3.73
N ARG A 106 -7.37 -6.42 2.48
CA ARG A 106 -8.34 -7.48 2.19
C ARG A 106 -7.95 -8.82 2.82
N LEU A 107 -6.68 -9.17 2.78
CA LEU A 107 -6.19 -10.41 3.41
C LEU A 107 -6.31 -10.35 4.94
N VAL A 108 -5.95 -9.23 5.56
CA VAL A 108 -6.10 -9.01 7.00
C VAL A 108 -7.58 -9.07 7.42
N ASP A 109 -8.50 -8.49 6.65
CA ASP A 109 -9.94 -8.57 6.87
C ASP A 109 -10.45 -10.01 6.84
N VAL A 110 -10.07 -10.77 5.81
CA VAL A 110 -10.45 -12.18 5.68
C VAL A 110 -9.95 -12.98 6.88
N LEU A 111 -8.68 -12.83 7.26
CA LEU A 111 -8.13 -13.51 8.43
C LEU A 111 -8.86 -13.13 9.72
N ALA A 112 -9.18 -11.85 9.92
CA ALA A 112 -9.90 -11.38 11.10
C ALA A 112 -11.32 -11.93 11.17
N VAL A 113 -12.02 -12.04 10.04
CA VAL A 113 -13.36 -12.65 9.97
C VAL A 113 -13.31 -14.15 10.22
N GLU A 114 -12.33 -14.84 9.64
CA GLU A 114 -12.23 -16.30 9.71
C GLU A 114 -11.75 -16.80 11.07
N LEU A 115 -10.74 -16.15 11.64
CA LEU A 115 -10.08 -16.60 12.87
C LEU A 115 -10.60 -15.86 14.10
N GLY A 116 -10.95 -14.58 13.97
CA GLY A 116 -11.39 -13.74 15.09
C GLY A 116 -10.32 -13.68 16.18
N ASP A 117 -10.65 -14.19 17.36
CA ASP A 117 -9.76 -14.24 18.53
C ASP A 117 -8.72 -15.38 18.47
N ARG A 118 -8.77 -16.20 17.43
CA ARG A 118 -7.83 -17.32 17.22
C ARG A 118 -6.55 -16.89 16.53
N THR A 119 -5.55 -17.76 16.61
CA THR A 119 -4.19 -17.53 16.07
C THR A 119 -4.01 -18.18 14.71
N ALA A 120 -2.87 -17.92 14.07
CA ALA A 120 -2.51 -18.55 12.80
C ALA A 120 -2.51 -20.09 12.85
N ALA A 121 -2.21 -20.71 14.00
CA ALA A 121 -2.20 -22.16 14.16
C ALA A 121 -3.60 -22.79 14.05
N ASP A 122 -4.65 -21.99 14.25
CA ASP A 122 -6.05 -22.44 14.23
C ASP A 122 -6.69 -22.35 12.83
N THR A 123 -5.91 -21.95 11.83
CA THR A 123 -6.38 -21.84 10.44
C THR A 123 -6.58 -23.21 9.80
N VAL A 124 -7.63 -23.32 9.00
CA VAL A 124 -7.86 -24.46 8.10
C VAL A 124 -7.22 -24.24 6.72
N THR A 125 -6.63 -23.07 6.49
CA THR A 125 -5.99 -22.66 5.22
C THR A 125 -4.63 -22.03 5.55
N PRO A 126 -3.60 -22.85 5.80
CA PRO A 126 -2.26 -22.36 6.17
C PRO A 126 -1.62 -21.52 5.06
N GLU A 127 -2.03 -21.71 3.80
CA GLU A 127 -1.57 -20.94 2.64
C GLU A 127 -1.82 -19.44 2.83
N ARG A 128 -2.92 -19.03 3.48
CA ARG A 128 -3.20 -17.60 3.72
C ARG A 128 -2.22 -16.94 4.68
N VAL A 129 -1.70 -17.70 5.63
CA VAL A 129 -0.68 -17.22 6.58
C VAL A 129 0.67 -17.07 5.86
N LEU A 130 0.98 -18.00 4.95
CA LEU A 130 2.17 -17.91 4.09
C LEU A 130 2.05 -16.73 3.11
N ASP A 131 0.90 -16.57 2.47
CA ASP A 131 0.61 -15.45 1.57
C ASP A 131 0.76 -14.11 2.30
N LEU A 132 0.27 -14.00 3.54
CA LEU A 132 0.46 -12.82 4.37
C LEU A 132 1.96 -12.52 4.55
N ALA A 133 2.75 -13.51 4.97
CA ALA A 133 4.18 -13.35 5.20
C ALA A 133 4.91 -12.93 3.91
N HIS A 134 4.57 -13.54 2.78
CA HIS A 134 5.15 -13.22 1.48
C HIS A 134 4.78 -11.82 0.99
N VAL A 135 3.51 -11.42 1.11
CA VAL A 135 3.06 -10.07 0.74
C VAL A 135 3.74 -9.02 1.62
N VAL A 136 3.89 -9.30 2.91
CA VAL A 136 4.56 -8.37 3.84
C VAL A 136 6.01 -8.12 3.46
N ASP A 137 6.77 -9.17 3.18
CA ASP A 137 8.18 -9.08 2.76
C ASP A 137 8.31 -8.45 1.36
N ALA A 138 7.45 -8.85 0.41
CA ALA A 138 7.46 -8.29 -0.94
C ALA A 138 7.15 -6.79 -0.95
N LEU A 139 6.18 -6.35 -0.15
CA LEU A 139 5.82 -4.95 -0.01
C LEU A 139 6.94 -4.13 0.63
N ASP A 140 7.60 -4.65 1.68
CA ASP A 140 8.77 -4.02 2.29
C ASP A 140 9.88 -3.78 1.25
N ARG A 141 10.23 -4.83 0.49
CA ARG A 141 11.26 -4.76 -0.56
C ARG A 141 10.89 -3.79 -1.68
N LEU A 142 9.62 -3.77 -2.09
CA LEU A 142 9.11 -2.85 -3.09
C LEU A 142 9.24 -1.39 -2.63
N MET A 143 8.77 -1.07 -1.43
CA MET A 143 8.92 0.29 -0.89
C MET A 143 10.40 0.65 -0.70
N HIS A 144 11.23 -0.30 -0.27
CA HIS A 144 12.66 -0.08 -0.12
C HIS A 144 13.35 0.22 -1.46
N SER A 145 12.98 -0.46 -2.55
CA SER A 145 13.57 -0.19 -3.87
C SER A 145 13.23 1.22 -4.39
N LEU A 146 12.04 1.73 -4.06
CA LEU A 146 11.63 3.10 -4.38
C LEU A 146 12.41 4.14 -3.57
N VAL A 147 12.71 3.85 -2.29
CA VAL A 147 13.58 4.72 -1.48
C VAL A 147 15.01 4.78 -2.01
N LEU A 148 15.51 3.67 -2.57
CA LEU A 148 16.88 3.59 -3.09
C LEU A 148 17.04 4.08 -4.53
N THR A 149 15.94 4.35 -5.25
CA THR A 149 15.99 4.83 -6.63
C THR A 149 15.48 6.27 -6.69
N PRO A 150 16.35 7.27 -6.51
CA PRO A 150 15.98 8.68 -6.62
C PRO A 150 15.55 9.05 -8.04
#